data_AF-A0A847VFR7-F1
#
_entry.id   AF-A0A847VFR7-F1
#
_cell.length_a   1.000
_cell.length_b   1.000
_cell.length_c   1.000
_cell.angle_alpha   90.00
_cell.angle_beta   90.00
_cell.angle_gamma   90.00
#
_symmetry.space_group_name_H-M   'P 1'
#
loop_
_entity.id
_entity.type
_entity.pdbx_description
1 polymer ?
#
loop_
_entity_poly.entity_id
_entity_poly.type
_entity_poly.pdbx_seq_one_letter_code
_entity_poly.pdbx_strand_id
1 'polypeptide(L)' 'MTRFLIYRSAAARQFLCVCAARDKRHALKIARRMFRLDRTAYAMKEAA' A
#
# COMPACT_ATOMS: atom_id res chain seq x y z
N MET A 1 -2.83 -10.85 11.52
CA MET A 1 -2.49 -9.61 10.76
C MET A 1 -2.39 -9.96 9.29
N THR A 2 -2.81 -9.08 8.40
CA THR A 2 -2.86 -9.34 6.96
C THR A 2 -1.75 -8.57 6.25
N ARG A 3 -1.12 -9.17 5.24
CA ARG A 3 -0.10 -8.50 4.42
C ARG A 3 -0.73 -7.76 3.25
N PHE A 4 -0.23 -6.57 2.96
CA PHE A 4 -0.71 -5.72 1.89
C PHE A 4 0.45 -5.25 1.02
N LEU A 5 0.27 -5.40 -0.30
CA LEU A 5 1.14 -4.80 -1.31
C LEU A 5 0.71 -3.35 -1.52
N ILE A 6 1.67 -2.43 -1.47
CA ILE A 6 1.45 -1.00 -1.66
C ILE A 6 1.94 -0.59 -3.03
N TYR A 7 1.07 0.13 -3.74
CA TYR A 7 1.37 0.70 -5.05
C TYR A 7 1.31 2.23 -4.98
N ARG A 8 2.28 2.89 -5.64
CA ARG A 8 2.45 4.34 -5.61
C ARG A 8 1.27 5.08 -6.23
N SER A 9 0.76 4.58 -7.35
CA SER A 9 -0.37 5.15 -8.08
C SER A 9 -1.09 4.07 -8.89
N ALA A 10 -2.39 4.28 -9.12
CA ALA A 10 -3.20 3.39 -9.96
C ALA A 10 -2.74 3.35 -11.43
N ALA A 11 -2.25 4.47 -11.95
CA ALA A 11 -1.85 4.61 -13.35
C ALA A 11 -0.54 3.88 -13.67
N ALA A 12 0.49 4.07 -12.83
CA ALA A 12 1.80 3.48 -13.09
C ALA A 12 1.95 2.06 -12.51
N ARG A 13 1.04 1.64 -11.61
CA ARG A 13 1.12 0.35 -10.88
C ARG A 13 2.50 0.08 -10.28
N GLN A 14 3.24 1.13 -9.93
CA GLN A 14 4.58 1.00 -9.37
C GLN A 14 4.47 0.41 -7.97
N PHE A 15 4.95 -0.83 -7.80
CA PHE A 15 5.07 -1.48 -6.50
C PHE A 15 6.11 -0.75 -5.64
N LEU A 16 5.80 -0.55 -4.36
CA LEU A 16 6.68 0.12 -3.40
C LEU A 16 7.17 -0.83 -2.31
N CYS A 17 6.24 -1.45 -1.59
CA CYS A 17 6.57 -2.32 -0.47
C CYS A 17 5.42 -3.26 -0.10
N VAL A 18 5.73 -4.26 0.71
CA VAL A 18 4.73 -5.06 1.44
C VAL A 18 4.75 -4.63 2.92
N CYS A 19 3.58 -4.44 3.52
CA CYS A 19 3.47 -4.19 4.95
C CYS A 19 2.36 -5.01 5.62
N ALA A 20 2.55 -5.36 6.89
CA ALA A 20 1.52 -5.96 7.71
C ALA A 20 0.59 -4.87 8.25
N ALA A 21 -0.71 -5.00 8.02
CA ALA A 21 -1.70 -4.04 8.49
C ALA A 21 -3.02 -4.71 8.88
N ARG A 22 -3.95 -3.90 9.41
CA ARG A 22 -5.30 -4.33 9.81
C ARG A 22 -6.24 -4.36 8.61
N ASP A 23 -6.14 -3.32 7.78
CA ASP A 23 -6.93 -3.10 6.58
C ASP A 23 -6.13 -2.27 5.56
N LYS A 24 -6.71 -2.05 4.38
CA LYS A 24 -6.07 -1.29 3.29
C LYS A 24 -5.76 0.17 3.66
N ARG A 25 -6.62 0.83 4.45
CA ARG A 25 -6.43 2.24 4.87
C ARG A 25 -5.28 2.33 5.86
N HIS A 26 -5.19 1.39 6.81
CA HIS A 26 -4.09 1.31 7.74
C HIS A 26 -2.77 1.09 7.02
N ALA A 27 -2.73 0.20 6.02
CA ALA A 27 -1.56 -0.07 5.20
C ALA A 27 -1.06 1.20 4.47
N LEU A 28 -1.96 1.95 3.83
CA LEU A 28 -1.62 3.23 3.18
C LEU A 28 -1.15 4.29 4.17
N LYS A 29 -1.74 4.36 5.37
CA LYS A 29 -1.31 5.30 6.42
C LYS A 29 0.13 5.03 6.87
N ILE A 30 0.50 3.74 7.01
CA ILE A 30 1.88 3.34 7.29
C ILE A 30 2.80 3.75 6.13
N ALA A 31 2.43 3.40 4.90
CA ALA A 31 3.25 3.70 3.72
C ALA A 31 3.47 5.22 3.50
N ARG A 32 2.47 6.06 3.80
CA ARG A 32 2.61 7.54 3.73
C ARG A 32 3.65 8.12 4.70
N ARG A 33 4.05 7.38 5.74
CA ARG A 33 5.13 7.81 6.66
C ARG A 33 6.53 7.55 6.10
N MET A 34 6.66 6.63 5.15
CA MET A 34 7.94 6.22 4.57
C MET A 34 8.12 6.72 3.13
N PHE A 35 7.02 6.88 2.39
CA PHE A 35 7.02 7.22 0.97
C PHE A 35 6.08 8.38 0.66
N ARG A 36 6.44 9.18 -0.34
CA ARG A 36 5.55 10.18 -0.93
C ARG A 36 4.58 9.50 -1.90
N LEU A 37 3.37 9.21 -1.41
CA LEU A 37 2.30 8.56 -2.16
C LEU A 37 1.39 9.56 -2.86
N ASP A 38 1.02 9.24 -4.10
CA ASP A 38 0.03 10.02 -4.83
C ASP A 38 -1.37 9.85 -4.23
N ARG A 39 -2.32 10.70 -4.67
CA ARG A 39 -3.73 10.57 -4.26
C ARG A 39 -4.36 9.25 -4.71
N THR A 40 -3.86 8.69 -5.82
CA THR A 40 -4.34 7.43 -6.42
C THR A 40 -3.57 6.19 -5.94
N ALA A 41 -2.73 6.33 -4.91
CA ALA A 41 -2.06 5.19 -4.28
C ALA A 41 -3.08 4.19 -3.71
N TYR A 42 -2.81 2.90 -3.84
CA TYR A 42 -3.72 1.85 -3.39
C TYR A 42 -2.97 0.68 -2.76
N ALA A 43 -3.69 -0.04 -1.89
CA ALA A 43 -3.19 -1.24 -1.22
C ALA A 43 -4.01 -2.46 -1.66
N MET A 44 -3.31 -3.54 -1.98
CA MET A 44 -3.91 -4.82 -2.35
C MET A 44 -3.57 -5.86 -1.28
N LYS A 45 -4.53 -6.70 -0.89
CA LYS A 45 -4.27 -7.81 0.03
C LYS A 45 -3.35 -8.80 -0.70
N GLU A 46 -2.25 -9.17 -0.07
CA GLU A 46 -1.38 -10.23 -0.58
C GLU A 46 -2.18 -11.54 -0.53
N ALA A 47 -2.38 -12.17 -1.69
CA ALA A 47 -2.96 -13.51 -1.75
C ALA A 47 -1.91 -14.48 -1.22
N ALA A 48 -2.32 -15.34 -0.29
CA ALA A 48 -1.49 -16.43 0.22
C ALA A 48 -1.36 -17.53 -0.84
#